data_AF-A0A0T9RDA5-F1
#
_entry.id   AF-A0A0T9RDA5-F1
#
_cell.length_a   1.000
_cell.length_b   1.000
_cell.length_c   1.000
_cell.angle_alpha   90.00
_cell.angle_beta   90.00
_cell.angle_gamma   90.00
#
_symmetry.space_group_name_H-M   'P 1'
#
loop_
_entity.id
_entity.type
_entity.pdbx_description
1 polymer ?
#
loop_
_entity_poly.entity_id
_entity_poly.type
_entity_poly.pdbx_seq_one_letter_code
_entity_poly.pdbx_strand_id
1 'polypeptide(L)'
;MKSFQKMNEFERVATLPSITIDEIAKCLVGLSPTLLRREIDTEKLEVISHIKMRLKRTLEEVFKANKIERITKYTDYIASPHPVDDSEKISSDLIFSIGYNCLDTDETPEAIIERCSMAVQNIATKNKNNNLLSFIGGEAEKLGLQIIKNNRGVYKKDEELFNVNKLLGITLTLLAKEKHEQNNAKWMKKGDVICVEHIKEMVDMYIQENDISTDGLRASSLREKISSALKAIHD
;
A
#
# COMPACT_ATOMS: atom_id res chain seq x y z
N MET A 1 -9.15 -14.72 -11.79
CA MET A 1 -9.65 -13.48 -12.42
C MET A 1 -10.45 -13.84 -13.67
N LYS A 2 -11.63 -13.24 -13.84
CA LYS A 2 -12.34 -13.28 -15.14
C LYS A 2 -11.47 -12.61 -16.21
N SER A 3 -11.57 -13.03 -17.48
CA SER A 3 -10.87 -12.33 -18.56
C SER A 3 -11.53 -10.96 -18.83
N PHE A 4 -10.75 -9.96 -19.25
CA PHE A 4 -11.26 -8.60 -19.51
C PHE A 4 -12.50 -8.57 -20.43
N GLN A 5 -12.51 -9.42 -21.47
CA GLN A 5 -13.64 -9.54 -22.40
C GLN A 5 -14.92 -10.04 -21.73
N LYS A 6 -14.80 -10.83 -20.66
CA LYS A 6 -15.93 -11.40 -19.90
C LYS A 6 -16.36 -10.50 -18.74
N MET A 7 -15.64 -9.41 -18.47
CA MET A 7 -16.03 -8.45 -17.45
C MET A 7 -17.18 -7.58 -17.95
N ASN A 8 -18.12 -7.26 -17.06
CA ASN A 8 -19.12 -6.21 -17.29
C ASN A 8 -18.47 -4.82 -17.18
N GLU A 9 -19.23 -3.76 -17.47
CA GLU A 9 -18.68 -2.39 -17.47
C GLU A 9 -18.17 -1.93 -16.10
N PHE A 10 -18.85 -2.30 -15.01
CA PHE A 10 -18.45 -1.94 -13.64
C PHE A 10 -17.17 -2.68 -13.22
N GLU A 11 -17.08 -3.96 -13.53
CA GLU A 11 -15.88 -4.78 -13.32
C GLU A 11 -14.69 -4.19 -14.11
N ARG A 12 -14.89 -3.74 -15.36
CA ARG A 12 -13.83 -3.10 -16.14
C ARG A 12 -13.41 -1.76 -15.51
N VAL A 13 -14.37 -0.93 -15.11
CA VAL A 13 -14.09 0.34 -14.44
C VAL A 13 -13.29 0.15 -13.16
N ALA A 14 -13.65 -0.86 -12.36
CA ALA A 14 -12.94 -1.18 -11.12
C ALA A 14 -11.44 -1.50 -11.33
N THR A 15 -11.06 -1.96 -12.53
CA THR A 15 -9.67 -2.27 -12.90
C THR A 15 -8.87 -1.07 -13.41
N LEU A 16 -9.50 0.08 -13.66
CA LEU A 16 -8.81 1.26 -14.19
C LEU A 16 -7.82 1.83 -13.17
N PRO A 17 -6.65 2.34 -13.60
CA PRO A 17 -5.68 2.99 -12.72
C PRO A 17 -6.09 4.43 -12.35
N SER A 18 -6.90 5.06 -13.20
CA SER A 18 -7.50 6.36 -12.94
C SER A 18 -8.90 6.45 -13.55
N ILE A 19 -9.75 7.25 -12.93
CA ILE A 19 -11.15 7.45 -13.32
C ILE A 19 -11.55 8.91 -13.03
N THR A 20 -12.56 9.40 -13.74
CA THR A 20 -13.13 10.72 -13.55
C THR A 20 -14.22 10.75 -12.48
N ILE A 21 -14.55 11.95 -11.99
CA ILE A 21 -15.64 12.16 -11.02
C ILE A 21 -16.98 11.79 -11.65
N ASP A 22 -17.17 12.10 -12.94
CA ASP A 22 -18.40 11.77 -13.66
C ASP A 22 -18.64 10.26 -13.75
N GLU A 23 -17.61 9.49 -14.11
CA GLU A 23 -17.70 8.03 -14.22
C GLU A 23 -18.02 7.37 -12.87
N ILE A 24 -17.30 7.73 -11.80
CA ILE A 24 -17.57 7.13 -10.48
C ILE A 24 -18.95 7.53 -9.94
N ALA A 25 -19.39 8.78 -10.14
CA ALA A 25 -20.68 9.24 -9.63
C ALA A 25 -21.84 8.47 -10.27
N LYS A 26 -21.75 8.15 -11.56
CA LYS A 26 -22.72 7.27 -12.24
C LYS A 26 -22.66 5.84 -11.71
N CYS A 27 -21.45 5.30 -11.56
CA CYS A 27 -21.27 3.94 -11.03
C CYS A 27 -21.87 3.78 -9.62
N LEU A 28 -21.78 4.81 -8.77
CA LEU A 28 -22.34 4.80 -7.41
C LEU A 28 -23.88 4.71 -7.40
N VAL A 29 -24.56 5.20 -8.43
CA VAL A 29 -26.03 5.10 -8.58
C VAL A 29 -26.46 3.99 -9.55
N GLY A 30 -25.59 3.02 -9.82
CA GLY A 30 -25.89 1.86 -10.66
C GLY A 30 -25.97 2.14 -12.16
N LEU A 31 -25.46 3.29 -12.63
CA LEU A 31 -25.49 3.66 -14.03
C LEU A 31 -24.15 3.40 -14.73
N SER A 32 -24.23 3.08 -16.02
CA SER A 32 -23.05 2.93 -16.87
C SER A 32 -22.15 4.18 -16.78
N PRO A 33 -20.82 4.02 -16.60
CA PRO A 33 -19.85 5.12 -16.55
C PRO A 33 -19.92 5.99 -17.82
N THR A 34 -20.23 5.37 -18.96
CA THR A 34 -20.27 6.00 -20.28
C THR A 34 -21.64 6.57 -20.67
N LEU A 35 -22.66 6.41 -19.81
CA LEU A 35 -24.01 6.86 -20.10
C LEU A 35 -24.06 8.38 -20.33
N LEU A 36 -24.75 8.83 -21.38
CA LEU A 36 -24.83 10.25 -21.68
C LEU A 36 -25.80 10.93 -20.71
N ARG A 37 -25.46 12.14 -20.27
CA ARG A 37 -26.28 12.91 -19.31
C ARG A 37 -27.76 13.03 -19.72
N ARG A 38 -28.04 13.16 -21.03
CA ARG A 38 -29.40 13.29 -21.59
C ARG A 38 -30.24 12.01 -21.46
N GLU A 39 -29.61 10.88 -21.16
CA GLU A 39 -30.22 9.55 -21.04
C GLU A 39 -30.47 9.18 -19.58
N ILE A 40 -30.10 10.05 -18.63
CA ILE A 40 -30.28 9.85 -17.20
C ILE A 40 -31.56 10.54 -16.75
N ASP A 41 -32.35 9.85 -15.93
CA ASP A 41 -33.55 10.39 -15.31
C ASP A 41 -33.21 11.55 -14.34
N THR A 42 -34.19 12.42 -14.10
CA THR A 42 -33.95 13.66 -13.34
C THR A 42 -33.62 13.38 -11.87
N GLU A 43 -34.19 12.32 -11.30
CA GLU A 43 -33.96 11.92 -9.90
C GLU A 43 -32.52 11.45 -9.70
N LYS A 44 -32.02 10.53 -10.53
CA LYS A 44 -30.61 10.11 -10.47
C LYS A 44 -29.65 11.24 -10.82
N LEU A 45 -30.02 12.18 -11.71
CA LEU A 45 -29.19 13.35 -11.99
C LEU A 45 -28.98 14.25 -10.76
N GLU A 46 -29.98 14.40 -9.91
CA GLU A 46 -29.88 15.15 -8.65
C GLU A 46 -28.92 14.46 -7.68
N VAL A 47 -29.08 13.15 -7.48
CA VAL A 47 -28.20 12.34 -6.63
C VAL A 47 -26.75 12.39 -7.14
N ILE A 48 -26.54 12.20 -8.44
CA ILE A 48 -25.21 12.31 -9.09
C ILE A 48 -24.61 13.69 -8.82
N SER A 49 -25.39 14.77 -8.91
CA SER A 49 -24.91 16.13 -8.63
C SER A 49 -24.39 16.28 -7.20
N HIS A 50 -25.11 15.72 -6.22
CA HIS A 50 -24.67 15.72 -4.81
C HIS A 50 -23.41 14.89 -4.59
N ILE A 51 -23.33 13.71 -5.20
CA ILE A 51 -22.14 12.85 -5.14
C ILE A 51 -20.93 13.58 -5.74
N LYS A 52 -21.08 14.18 -6.92
CA LYS A 52 -20.03 14.99 -7.58
C LYS A 52 -19.56 16.13 -6.70
N MET A 53 -20.49 16.89 -6.10
CA MET A 53 -20.15 17.98 -5.19
C MET A 53 -19.30 17.47 -4.01
N ARG A 54 -19.68 16.34 -3.42
CA ARG A 54 -18.95 15.74 -2.31
C ARG A 54 -17.55 15.30 -2.73
N LEU A 55 -17.45 14.52 -3.81
CA LEU A 55 -16.17 14.04 -4.35
C LEU A 55 -15.23 15.21 -4.63
N LYS A 56 -15.72 16.23 -5.33
CA LYS A 56 -14.96 17.43 -5.69
C LYS A 56 -14.38 18.14 -4.46
N ARG A 57 -15.23 18.44 -3.47
CA ARG A 57 -14.82 19.16 -2.25
C ARG A 57 -13.79 18.36 -1.43
N THR A 58 -13.99 17.05 -1.29
CA THR A 58 -13.04 16.20 -0.57
C THR A 58 -11.70 16.11 -1.31
N LEU A 59 -11.72 15.97 -2.64
CA LEU A 59 -10.51 15.95 -3.45
C LEU A 59 -9.73 17.26 -3.35
N GLU A 60 -10.41 18.41 -3.38
CA GLU A 60 -9.78 19.73 -3.22
C GLU A 60 -9.02 19.84 -1.90
N GLU A 61 -9.62 19.41 -0.78
CA GLU A 61 -8.96 19.41 0.53
C GLU A 61 -7.81 18.40 0.59
N VAL A 62 -7.97 17.19 0.05
CA VAL A 62 -6.91 16.18 -0.01
C VAL A 62 -5.71 16.69 -0.80
N PHE A 63 -5.93 17.24 -2.00
CA PHE A 63 -4.87 17.73 -2.86
C PHE A 63 -4.14 18.92 -2.22
N LYS A 64 -4.88 19.85 -1.62
CA LYS A 64 -4.33 21.00 -0.91
C LYS A 64 -3.47 20.58 0.28
N ALA A 65 -3.96 19.67 1.12
CA ALA A 65 -3.28 19.26 2.34
C ALA A 65 -2.02 18.43 2.08
N ASN A 66 -2.04 17.59 1.04
CA ASN A 66 -0.97 16.63 0.76
C ASN A 66 0.00 17.10 -0.34
N LYS A 67 -0.22 18.31 -0.89
CA LYS A 67 0.55 18.87 -2.01
C LYS A 67 0.66 17.88 -3.17
N ILE A 68 -0.45 17.18 -3.46
CA ILE A 68 -0.49 16.21 -4.54
C ILE A 68 -0.54 16.98 -5.85
N GLU A 69 0.43 16.72 -6.70
CA GLU A 69 0.56 17.30 -8.02
C GLU A 69 -0.58 16.80 -8.93
N ARG A 70 -1.15 17.70 -9.74
CA ARG A 70 -2.29 17.40 -10.60
C ARG A 70 -1.96 17.59 -12.06
N ILE A 71 -2.44 16.67 -12.89
CA ILE A 71 -2.29 16.70 -14.35
C ILE A 71 -3.65 17.11 -14.92
N THR A 72 -3.72 18.31 -15.49
CA THR A 72 -4.94 18.80 -16.15
C THR A 72 -5.04 18.29 -17.60
N LYS A 73 -6.19 18.52 -18.24
CA LYS A 73 -6.49 18.17 -19.64
C LYS A 73 -5.43 18.65 -20.65
N TYR A 74 -4.60 19.63 -20.29
CA TYR A 74 -3.61 20.26 -21.16
C TYR A 74 -2.15 19.94 -20.79
N THR A 75 -1.89 18.81 -20.11
CA THR A 75 -0.52 18.38 -19.69
C THR A 75 0.21 19.33 -18.74
N ASP A 76 -0.35 20.50 -18.44
CA ASP A 76 0.27 21.47 -17.56
C ASP A 76 0.12 21.07 -16.10
N TYR A 77 1.28 21.00 -15.45
CA TYR A 77 1.48 20.87 -14.03
C TYR A 77 1.02 22.15 -13.31
N ILE A 78 0.13 22.03 -12.33
CA ILE A 78 -0.28 23.19 -11.51
C ILE A 78 0.03 22.92 -10.04
N ALA A 79 0.96 23.70 -9.49
CA ALA A 79 1.40 23.64 -8.08
C ALA A 79 0.41 24.27 -7.08
N SER A 80 -0.57 25.03 -7.57
CA SER A 80 -1.54 25.80 -6.77
C SER A 80 -2.90 25.10 -6.74
N PRO A 81 -3.79 25.35 -5.76
CA PRO A 81 -5.09 24.69 -5.70
C PRO A 81 -5.96 25.15 -6.89
N HIS A 82 -5.90 24.38 -7.98
CA HIS A 82 -6.84 24.49 -9.08
C HIS A 82 -8.17 23.84 -8.65
N PRO A 83 -9.34 24.36 -9.03
CA PRO A 83 -10.61 23.66 -8.80
C PRO A 83 -10.56 22.25 -9.38
N VAL A 84 -11.21 21.28 -8.73
CA VAL A 84 -11.32 19.93 -9.28
C VAL A 84 -12.38 19.90 -10.37
N ASP A 85 -12.00 19.47 -11.58
CA ASP A 85 -12.93 19.33 -12.70
C ASP A 85 -13.48 17.91 -12.79
N ASP A 86 -14.74 17.80 -13.18
CA ASP A 86 -15.44 16.50 -13.27
C ASP A 86 -14.78 15.54 -14.26
N SER A 87 -14.08 16.06 -15.27
CA SER A 87 -13.43 15.29 -16.33
C SER A 87 -11.94 15.03 -16.10
N GLU A 88 -11.40 15.46 -14.96
CA GLU A 88 -10.02 15.16 -14.58
C GLU A 88 -9.84 13.70 -14.21
N LYS A 89 -8.75 13.09 -14.67
CA LYS A 89 -8.42 11.70 -14.32
C LYS A 89 -7.71 11.66 -12.98
N ILE A 90 -8.34 11.01 -12.01
CA ILE A 90 -7.85 10.93 -10.63
C ILE A 90 -7.46 9.49 -10.32
N SER A 91 -6.41 9.31 -9.52
CA SER A 91 -5.98 8.00 -9.05
C SER A 91 -7.16 7.20 -8.48
N SER A 92 -7.35 5.98 -8.97
CA SER A 92 -8.50 5.15 -8.63
C SER A 92 -8.61 4.90 -7.13
N ASP A 93 -7.52 4.56 -6.45
CA ASP A 93 -7.57 4.34 -4.98
C ASP A 93 -8.05 5.59 -4.23
N LEU A 94 -7.66 6.78 -4.67
CA LEU A 94 -8.10 8.00 -4.02
C LEU A 94 -9.59 8.23 -4.23
N ILE A 95 -10.05 8.24 -5.48
CA ILE A 95 -11.44 8.59 -5.77
C ILE A 95 -12.44 7.51 -5.33
N PHE A 96 -12.10 6.22 -5.45
CA PHE A 96 -12.92 5.12 -4.92
C PHE A 96 -12.99 5.14 -3.39
N SER A 97 -11.92 5.53 -2.69
CA SER A 97 -11.98 5.66 -1.23
C SER A 97 -12.92 6.77 -0.76
N ILE A 98 -13.03 7.87 -1.52
CA ILE A 98 -13.99 8.94 -1.24
C ILE A 98 -15.40 8.49 -1.63
N GLY A 99 -15.53 7.80 -2.77
CA GLY A 99 -16.77 7.19 -3.24
C GLY A 99 -17.38 6.18 -2.26
N TYR A 100 -16.57 5.53 -1.42
CA TYR A 100 -17.03 4.66 -0.34
C TYR A 100 -18.06 5.35 0.57
N ASN A 101 -17.91 6.66 0.83
CA ASN A 101 -18.85 7.44 1.64
C ASN A 101 -20.19 7.74 0.96
N CYS A 102 -20.35 7.34 -0.31
CA CYS A 102 -21.53 7.59 -1.14
C CYS A 102 -22.14 6.28 -1.65
N LEU A 103 -21.75 5.14 -1.08
CA LEU A 103 -22.30 3.84 -1.45
C LEU A 103 -23.76 3.76 -1.03
N ASP A 104 -24.56 3.16 -1.90
CA ASP A 104 -25.91 2.70 -1.61
C ASP A 104 -25.93 1.19 -1.87
N THR A 105 -26.20 0.38 -0.85
CA THR A 105 -26.17 -1.08 -0.98
C THR A 105 -27.24 -1.62 -1.92
N ASP A 106 -28.30 -0.86 -2.15
CA ASP A 106 -29.42 -1.26 -2.98
C ASP A 106 -29.22 -0.88 -4.45
N GLU A 107 -28.47 0.20 -4.72
CA GLU A 107 -28.22 0.70 -6.09
C GLU A 107 -26.80 0.47 -6.62
N THR A 108 -25.78 0.55 -5.76
CA THR A 108 -24.38 0.49 -6.19
C THR A 108 -24.02 -0.95 -6.61
N PRO A 109 -23.44 -1.16 -7.81
CA PRO A 109 -23.03 -2.49 -8.25
C PRO A 109 -21.94 -3.08 -7.36
N GLU A 110 -22.01 -4.40 -7.10
CA GLU A 110 -21.11 -5.12 -6.19
C GLU A 110 -19.62 -4.90 -6.53
N ALA A 111 -19.25 -4.93 -7.81
CA ALA A 111 -17.88 -4.68 -8.24
C ALA A 111 -17.34 -3.29 -7.83
N ILE A 112 -18.22 -2.30 -7.72
CA ILE A 112 -17.87 -0.94 -7.30
C ILE A 112 -17.78 -0.88 -5.77
N ILE A 113 -18.70 -1.51 -5.04
CA ILE A 113 -18.66 -1.63 -3.57
C ILE A 113 -17.33 -2.28 -3.13
N GLU A 114 -16.96 -3.40 -3.74
CA GLU A 114 -15.71 -4.11 -3.47
C GLU A 114 -14.50 -3.22 -3.78
N ARG A 115 -14.52 -2.52 -4.91
CA ARG A 115 -13.42 -1.63 -5.31
C ARG A 115 -13.23 -0.46 -4.36
N CYS A 116 -14.31 0.15 -3.89
CA CYS A 116 -14.31 1.20 -2.86
C CYS A 116 -13.72 0.69 -1.55
N SER A 117 -14.15 -0.50 -1.10
CA SER A 117 -13.64 -1.12 0.13
C SER A 117 -12.13 -1.40 0.03
N MET A 118 -11.69 -1.99 -1.09
CA MET A 118 -10.28 -2.25 -1.36
C MET A 118 -9.46 -0.96 -1.45
N ALA A 119 -10.02 0.12 -2.00
CA ALA A 119 -9.36 1.42 -2.06
C ALA A 119 -9.07 1.98 -0.66
N VAL A 120 -10.05 1.92 0.25
CA VAL A 120 -9.88 2.31 1.65
C VAL A 120 -8.79 1.46 2.33
N GLN A 121 -8.80 0.15 2.12
CA GLN A 121 -7.78 -0.76 2.65
C GLN A 121 -6.37 -0.43 2.12
N ASN A 122 -6.23 -0.15 0.83
CA ASN A 122 -4.97 0.24 0.20
C ASN A 122 -4.42 1.55 0.78
N ILE A 123 -5.28 2.52 1.06
CA ILE A 123 -4.87 3.77 1.72
C ILE A 123 -4.45 3.50 3.16
N ALA A 124 -5.24 2.72 3.91
CA ALA A 124 -5.00 2.39 5.31
C ALA A 124 -3.70 1.60 5.55
N THR A 125 -3.30 0.75 4.61
CA THR A 125 -2.08 -0.07 4.71
C THR A 125 -0.81 0.68 4.30
N LYS A 126 -0.93 1.79 3.56
CA LYS A 126 0.21 2.62 3.14
C LYS A 126 0.55 3.64 4.22
N ASN A 127 1.59 3.38 5.02
CA ASN A 127 2.04 4.23 6.15
C ASN A 127 2.20 5.73 5.82
N LYS A 128 2.56 6.10 4.58
CA LYS A 128 2.72 7.50 4.15
C LYS A 128 1.39 8.25 3.97
N ASN A 129 0.27 7.52 3.93
CA ASN A 129 -1.05 8.05 3.57
C ASN A 129 -2.01 8.11 4.76
N ASN A 130 -1.53 7.93 6.00
CA ASN A 130 -2.38 7.94 7.19
C ASN A 130 -3.20 9.24 7.35
N ASN A 131 -2.67 10.36 6.84
CA ASN A 131 -3.38 11.64 6.87
C ASN A 131 -4.45 11.76 5.77
N LEU A 132 -4.45 10.92 4.73
CA LEU A 132 -5.48 10.96 3.67
C LEU A 132 -6.85 10.58 4.24
N LEU A 133 -6.92 9.56 5.10
CA LEU A 133 -8.18 9.07 5.66
C LEU A 133 -8.93 10.15 6.46
N SER A 134 -8.21 11.00 7.20
CA SER A 134 -8.84 12.11 7.95
C SER A 134 -9.44 13.18 7.04
N PHE A 135 -8.89 13.41 5.85
CA PHE A 135 -9.49 14.32 4.87
C PHE A 135 -10.65 13.67 4.12
N ILE A 136 -10.58 12.36 3.88
CA ILE A 136 -11.68 11.59 3.27
C ILE A 136 -12.90 11.58 4.21
N GLY A 137 -12.65 11.34 5.51
CA GLY A 137 -13.66 11.34 6.56
C GLY A 137 -14.72 10.23 6.44
N GLY A 138 -15.76 10.33 7.25
CA GLY A 138 -16.97 9.51 7.14
C GLY A 138 -16.76 8.04 7.49
N GLU A 139 -17.45 7.16 6.76
CA GLU A 139 -17.35 5.71 6.95
C GLU A 139 -16.03 5.14 6.43
N ALA A 140 -15.49 5.72 5.36
CA ALA A 140 -14.19 5.37 4.81
C ALA A 140 -13.07 5.55 5.85
N GLU A 141 -13.08 6.67 6.58
CA GLU A 141 -12.13 6.91 7.67
C GLU A 141 -12.26 5.87 8.78
N LYS A 142 -13.50 5.58 9.24
CA LYS A 142 -13.77 4.60 10.30
C LYS A 142 -13.26 3.22 9.91
N LEU A 143 -13.55 2.76 8.69
CA LEU A 143 -13.08 1.48 8.16
C LEU A 143 -11.54 1.46 8.11
N GLY A 144 -10.92 2.51 7.57
CA GLY A 144 -9.46 2.62 7.50
C GLY A 144 -8.80 2.55 8.89
N LEU A 145 -9.35 3.26 9.88
CA LEU A 145 -8.86 3.23 11.27
C LEU A 145 -9.00 1.84 11.92
N GLN A 146 -10.09 1.12 11.64
CA GLN A 146 -10.27 -0.27 12.10
C GLN A 146 -9.21 -1.20 11.50
N ILE A 147 -8.96 -1.09 10.19
CA ILE A 147 -7.93 -1.86 9.49
C ILE A 147 -6.54 -1.58 10.08
N ILE A 148 -6.20 -0.31 10.30
CA ILE A 148 -4.94 0.09 10.94
C ILE A 148 -4.84 -0.52 12.34
N LYS A 149 -5.91 -0.41 13.15
CA LYS A 149 -5.92 -0.95 14.51
C LYS A 149 -5.71 -2.47 14.53
N ASN A 150 -6.33 -3.20 13.62
CA ASN A 150 -6.22 -4.65 13.52
C ASN A 150 -4.83 -5.08 13.01
N ASN A 151 -4.24 -4.32 12.08
CA ASN A 151 -2.92 -4.65 11.52
C ASN A 151 -1.73 -4.14 12.37
N ARG A 152 -1.95 -3.21 13.32
CA ARG A 152 -0.89 -2.70 14.22
C ARG A 152 -0.10 -3.80 14.95
N GLY A 153 -0.74 -4.93 15.27
CA GLY A 153 -0.08 -6.07 15.92
C GLY A 153 0.86 -6.85 14.99
N VAL A 154 0.62 -6.84 13.68
CA VAL A 154 1.46 -7.49 12.66
C VAL A 154 2.63 -6.59 12.30
N TYR A 155 2.38 -5.31 12.04
CA TYR A 155 3.44 -4.35 11.72
C TYR A 155 4.47 -4.20 12.84
N LYS A 156 4.05 -4.19 14.11
CA LYS A 156 5.00 -4.18 15.23
C LYS A 156 5.91 -5.41 15.23
N LYS A 157 5.38 -6.59 14.90
CA LYS A 157 6.18 -7.82 14.83
C LYS A 157 7.16 -7.79 13.66
N ASP A 158 6.74 -7.28 12.50
CA ASP A 158 7.60 -7.18 11.32
C ASP A 158 8.69 -6.12 11.49
N GLU A 159 8.37 -4.97 12.09
CA GLU A 159 9.32 -3.91 12.43
C GLU A 159 10.30 -4.35 13.51
N GLU A 160 9.83 -5.06 14.55
CA GLU A 160 10.68 -5.65 15.57
C GLU A 160 11.61 -6.71 14.98
N LEU A 161 11.10 -7.60 14.12
CA LEU A 161 11.91 -8.60 13.41
C LEU A 161 12.96 -7.94 12.51
N PHE A 162 12.59 -6.86 11.81
CA PHE A 162 13.52 -6.10 10.98
C PHE A 162 14.61 -5.42 11.81
N ASN A 163 14.26 -4.79 12.93
CA ASN A 163 15.21 -4.18 13.85
C ASN A 163 16.14 -5.21 14.49
N VAL A 164 15.61 -6.39 14.85
CA VAL A 164 16.39 -7.53 15.35
C VAL A 164 17.35 -8.04 14.27
N ASN A 165 16.90 -8.16 13.02
CA ASN A 165 17.76 -8.55 11.89
C ASN A 165 18.87 -7.51 11.62
N LYS A 166 18.56 -6.21 11.74
CA LYS A 166 19.57 -5.14 11.67
C LYS A 166 20.61 -5.27 12.76
N LEU A 167 20.17 -5.43 14.01
CA LEU A 167 21.06 -5.61 15.15
C LEU A 167 21.95 -6.85 14.94
N LEU A 168 21.36 -7.98 14.57
CA LEU A 168 22.08 -9.21 14.28
C LEU A 168 23.10 -9.02 13.15
N GLY A 169 22.74 -8.34 12.07
CA GLY A 169 23.65 -8.03 10.96
C GLY A 169 24.86 -7.20 11.42
N ILE A 170 24.62 -6.17 12.24
CA ILE A 170 25.69 -5.34 12.82
C ILE A 170 26.61 -6.20 13.70
N THR A 171 26.06 -7.02 14.59
CA THR A 171 26.83 -7.90 15.47
C THR A 171 27.69 -8.89 14.68
N LEU A 172 27.11 -9.53 13.66
CA LEU A 172 27.84 -10.45 12.78
C LEU A 172 28.95 -9.75 11.99
N THR A 173 28.73 -8.50 11.59
CA THR A 173 29.74 -7.67 10.90
C THR A 173 30.90 -7.34 11.82
N LEU A 174 30.61 -6.92 13.06
CA LEU A 174 31.65 -6.62 14.05
C LEU A 174 32.48 -7.87 14.39
N LEU A 175 31.81 -9.00 14.61
CA LEU A 175 32.47 -10.28 14.88
C LEU A 175 33.39 -10.72 13.73
N ALA A 176 32.90 -10.62 12.49
CA ALA A 176 33.69 -10.99 11.32
C ALA A 176 34.93 -10.10 11.14
N LYS A 177 34.80 -8.79 11.44
CA LYS A 177 35.94 -7.85 11.42
C LYS A 177 36.97 -8.19 12.48
N GLU A 178 36.54 -8.40 13.72
CA GLU A 178 37.44 -8.77 14.82
C GLU A 178 38.20 -10.08 14.53
N LYS A 179 37.50 -11.08 13.99
CA LYS A 179 38.14 -12.35 13.59
C LYS A 179 39.03 -12.22 12.36
N HIS A 180 38.72 -11.31 11.44
CA HIS A 180 39.59 -11.01 10.31
C HIS A 180 40.91 -10.39 10.77
N GLU A 181 40.88 -9.42 11.69
CA GLU A 181 42.08 -8.82 12.27
C GLU A 181 42.99 -9.86 12.96
N GLN A 182 42.39 -10.87 13.59
CA GLN A 182 43.12 -11.99 14.20
C GLN A 182 43.61 -13.02 13.17
N ASN A 183 42.91 -13.20 12.05
CA ASN A 183 43.24 -14.16 11.00
C ASN A 183 42.67 -13.74 9.62
N ASN A 184 43.51 -13.05 8.84
CA ASN A 184 43.13 -12.32 7.63
C ASN A 184 42.51 -13.15 6.48
N ALA A 185 42.57 -14.48 6.50
CA ALA A 185 42.29 -15.27 5.28
C ALA A 185 40.87 -15.87 5.16
N LYS A 186 40.07 -15.93 6.23
CA LYS A 186 38.80 -16.72 6.23
C LYS A 186 37.52 -15.89 6.31
N TRP A 187 37.52 -14.79 7.05
CA TRP A 187 36.28 -14.16 7.51
C TRP A 187 35.65 -13.15 6.55
N MET A 188 36.47 -12.53 5.69
CA MET A 188 36.03 -11.54 4.71
C MET A 188 36.58 -11.87 3.33
N LYS A 189 35.74 -11.69 2.30
CA LYS A 189 36.09 -11.78 0.88
C LYS A 189 36.51 -10.40 0.36
N LYS A 190 37.02 -10.33 -0.87
CA LYS A 190 37.32 -9.05 -1.56
C LYS A 190 36.08 -8.13 -1.54
N GLY A 191 36.29 -6.86 -1.18
CA GLY A 191 35.23 -5.85 -1.10
C GLY A 191 34.44 -5.85 0.21
N ASP A 192 35.07 -6.21 1.34
CA ASP A 192 34.47 -6.23 2.69
C ASP A 192 33.20 -7.09 2.83
N VAL A 193 33.08 -8.11 1.97
CA VAL A 193 31.94 -9.04 2.00
C VAL A 193 32.20 -10.15 3.00
N ILE A 194 31.34 -10.26 4.01
CA ILE A 194 31.44 -11.27 5.06
C ILE A 194 31.19 -12.69 4.51
N CYS A 195 32.01 -13.65 4.93
CA CYS A 195 31.82 -15.05 4.56
C CYS A 195 30.77 -15.73 5.46
N VAL A 196 29.54 -15.87 4.96
CA VAL A 196 28.40 -16.48 5.67
C VAL A 196 28.70 -17.90 6.16
N GLU A 197 29.44 -18.71 5.42
CA GLU A 197 29.72 -20.11 5.78
C GLU A 197 30.55 -20.22 7.06
N HIS A 198 31.58 -19.39 7.24
CA HIS A 198 32.41 -19.45 8.45
C HIS A 198 31.66 -18.97 9.70
N ILE A 199 30.72 -18.03 9.55
CA ILE A 199 29.82 -17.63 10.64
C ILE A 199 28.89 -18.78 11.00
N LYS A 200 28.29 -19.41 9.98
CA LYS A 200 27.43 -20.58 10.16
C LYS A 200 28.19 -21.71 10.88
N GLU A 201 29.41 -22.01 10.47
CA GLU A 201 30.26 -23.04 11.12
C GLU A 201 30.50 -22.74 12.60
N MET A 202 30.79 -21.49 12.99
CA MET A 202 30.92 -21.13 14.41
C MET A 202 29.62 -21.32 15.19
N VAL A 203 28.49 -20.93 14.61
CA VAL A 203 27.19 -21.09 15.24
C VAL A 203 26.86 -22.57 15.40
N ASP A 204 27.11 -23.38 14.37
CA ASP A 204 26.89 -24.83 14.39
C ASP A 204 27.78 -25.51 15.46
N MET A 205 29.07 -25.13 15.55
CA MET A 205 29.97 -25.61 16.60
C MET A 205 29.47 -25.24 18.00
N TYR A 206 29.08 -23.97 18.20
CA TYR A 206 28.60 -23.50 19.49
C TYR A 206 27.31 -24.21 19.92
N ILE A 207 26.39 -24.47 18.98
CA ILE A 207 25.18 -25.25 19.23
C ILE A 207 25.53 -26.67 19.70
N GLN A 208 26.48 -27.32 19.03
CA GLN A 208 26.92 -28.68 19.38
C GLN A 208 27.61 -28.73 20.75
N GLU A 209 28.49 -27.77 21.04
CA GLU A 209 29.24 -27.70 22.30
C GLU A 209 28.36 -27.41 23.52
N ASN A 210 27.24 -26.71 23.32
CA ASN A 210 26.36 -26.24 24.40
C ASN A 210 24.99 -26.94 24.43
N ASP A 211 24.80 -28.01 23.66
CA ASP A 211 23.55 -28.79 23.57
C ASP A 211 22.29 -27.92 23.33
N ILE A 212 22.40 -26.96 22.41
CA ILE A 212 21.31 -26.04 22.07
C ILE A 212 20.34 -26.73 21.11
N SER A 213 19.02 -26.57 21.34
CA SER A 213 18.01 -27.09 20.42
C SER A 213 18.18 -26.55 19.00
N THR A 214 18.11 -27.44 18.01
CA THR A 214 18.22 -27.11 16.58
C THR A 214 16.87 -26.74 15.94
N ASP A 215 15.79 -26.74 16.71
CA ASP A 215 14.47 -26.35 16.23
C ASP A 215 14.45 -24.90 15.77
N GLY A 216 14.07 -24.68 14.51
CA GLY A 216 14.11 -23.37 13.86
C GLY A 216 15.50 -22.89 13.40
N LEU A 217 16.53 -23.72 13.56
CA LEU A 217 17.94 -23.44 13.21
C LEU A 217 18.54 -24.46 12.22
N ARG A 218 17.71 -25.23 11.50
CA ARG A 218 18.18 -26.18 10.46
C ARG A 218 19.08 -25.48 9.44
N ALA A 219 20.08 -26.19 8.89
CA ALA A 219 21.18 -25.61 8.11
C ALA A 219 20.79 -24.62 6.99
N SER A 220 19.70 -24.87 6.25
CA SER A 220 19.18 -23.94 5.23
C SER A 220 18.59 -22.68 5.85
N SER A 221 17.83 -22.82 6.95
CA SER A 221 17.23 -21.69 7.66
C SER A 221 18.26 -20.78 8.34
N LEU A 222 19.37 -21.34 8.84
CA LEU A 222 20.41 -20.55 9.50
C LEU A 222 21.18 -19.68 8.49
N ARG A 223 21.54 -20.25 7.34
CA ARG A 223 22.23 -19.51 6.26
C ARG A 223 21.36 -18.37 5.73
N GLU A 224 20.07 -18.64 5.50
CA GLU A 224 19.12 -17.62 5.06
C GLU A 224 18.96 -16.50 6.10
N LYS A 225 18.83 -16.85 7.39
CA LYS A 225 18.75 -15.87 8.49
C LYS A 225 19.99 -14.98 8.56
N ILE A 226 21.19 -15.57 8.50
CA ILE A 226 22.46 -14.80 8.47
C ILE A 226 22.50 -13.89 7.25
N SER A 227 22.19 -14.41 6.06
CA SER A 227 22.21 -13.59 4.84
C SER A 227 21.18 -12.46 4.88
N SER A 228 20.01 -12.69 5.47
CA SER A 228 18.95 -11.69 5.58
C SER A 228 19.33 -10.60 6.58
N ALA A 229 19.91 -10.97 7.72
CA ALA A 229 20.42 -10.02 8.71
C ALA A 229 21.52 -9.11 8.14
N LEU A 230 22.46 -9.67 7.36
CA LEU A 230 23.52 -8.88 6.72
C LEU A 230 22.99 -7.90 5.67
N LYS A 231 21.95 -8.29 4.90
CA LYS A 231 21.29 -7.39 3.94
C LYS A 231 20.53 -6.26 4.63
N ALA A 232 19.87 -6.56 5.75
CA ALA A 232 19.05 -5.61 6.49
C ALA A 232 19.82 -4.37 6.97
N ILE A 233 21.15 -4.41 7.04
CA ILE A 233 21.99 -3.25 7.42
C ILE A 233 21.88 -2.11 6.39
N HIS A 234 21.63 -2.43 5.12
CA HIS A 234 21.69 -1.48 4.00
C HIS A 234 20.32 -1.06 3.45
N ASP A 235 19.23 -1.56 4.04
CA ASP A 235 17.84 -1.20 3.73
C ASP A 235 17.24 -0.26 4.79
#